data_AF-A0A835QM58-F1
#
_entry.id   AF-A0A835QM58-F1
#
_cell.length_a   1.000
_cell.length_b   1.000
_cell.length_c   1.000
_cell.angle_alpha   90.00
_cell.angle_beta   90.00
_cell.angle_gamma   90.00
#
_symmetry.space_group_name_H-M   'P 1'
#
loop_
_entity.id
_entity.type
_entity.pdbx_description
1 polymer ?
#
loop_
_entity_poly.entity_id
_entity_poly.type
_entity_poly.pdbx_seq_one_letter_code
_entity_poly.pdbx_strand_id
1 'polypeptide(L)'
;MLQAIKTDVDTKGEFVGFLIEKVQSAAFEDIEDVLIFVDWLDKELSTLSDERAVLKHFNWPEKKADALREAAFEYRDLKRLENEASSFVDDISITWETFLKKITILMDKLEKSIQRFIKLRDGAVLSFKGCKIPTDWMLDSGMVSKIKLTSVRLAKVYMNRVSMELNSVRLSEKDSMHEALVCHGVRFAYRTHQFAGGFDSETMCAFEELRKRLPVRGRNPRDLQPGALQT
;
A
#
# COMPACT_ATOMS: atom_id res chain seq x y z
N MET A 1 -6.58 -27.06 31.44
CA MET A 1 -6.36 -25.64 31.09
C MET A 1 -6.14 -24.79 32.34
N LEU A 2 -7.13 -24.66 33.24
CA LEU A 2 -7.00 -23.86 34.47
C LEU A 2 -5.80 -24.24 35.36
N GLN A 3 -5.48 -25.53 35.48
CA GLN A 3 -4.33 -25.97 36.28
C GLN A 3 -2.98 -25.52 35.70
N ALA A 4 -2.83 -25.50 34.38
CA ALA A 4 -1.60 -25.06 33.71
C ALA A 4 -1.39 -23.54 33.82
N ILE A 5 -2.48 -22.76 33.75
CA ILE A 5 -2.47 -21.32 33.99
C ILE A 5 -2.01 -21.03 35.41
N LYS A 6 -2.56 -21.74 36.40
CA LYS A 6 -2.15 -21.57 37.80
C LYS A 6 -0.68 -21.95 38.01
N THR A 7 -0.22 -23.06 37.43
CA THR A 7 1.20 -23.43 37.47
C THR A 7 2.10 -22.37 36.85
N ASP A 8 1.74 -21.80 35.69
CA ASP A 8 2.51 -20.73 35.05
C ASP A 8 2.54 -19.46 35.92
N VAL A 9 1.41 -19.06 36.51
CA VAL A 9 1.35 -17.90 37.42
C VAL A 9 2.25 -18.11 38.65
N ASP A 10 2.26 -19.32 39.20
CA ASP A 10 3.03 -19.65 40.41
C ASP A 10 4.54 -19.84 40.13
N THR A 11 4.93 -20.27 38.92
CA THR A 11 6.32 -20.67 38.60
C THR A 11 7.07 -19.72 37.67
N LYS A 12 6.37 -18.95 36.83
CA LYS A 12 6.98 -18.07 35.82
C LYS A 12 6.93 -16.59 36.18
N GLY A 13 6.69 -16.26 37.46
CA GLY A 13 6.58 -14.87 37.91
C GLY A 13 7.82 -14.02 37.60
N GLU A 14 9.03 -14.55 37.81
CA GLU A 14 10.29 -13.84 37.49
C GLU A 14 10.43 -13.59 35.98
N PHE A 15 10.08 -14.59 35.17
CA PHE A 15 10.09 -14.48 33.72
C PHE A 15 9.12 -13.42 33.21
N VAL A 16 7.86 -13.44 33.69
CA VAL A 16 6.87 -12.42 33.32
C VAL A 16 7.28 -11.03 33.82
N GLY A 17 7.87 -10.94 35.03
CA GLY A 17 8.44 -9.71 35.56
C GLY A 17 9.53 -9.12 34.65
N PHE A 18 10.43 -9.96 34.14
CA PHE A 18 11.44 -9.56 33.15
C PHE A 18 10.81 -9.03 31.85
N LEU A 19 9.78 -9.71 31.31
CA LEU A 19 9.08 -9.24 30.12
C LEU A 19 8.39 -7.89 30.33
N ILE A 20 7.76 -7.69 31.49
CA ILE A 20 7.13 -6.42 31.87
C ILE A 20 8.15 -5.29 31.85
N GLU A 21 9.32 -5.49 32.47
CA GLU A 21 10.40 -4.50 32.49
C GLU A 21 10.87 -4.17 31.06
N LYS A 22 11.03 -5.18 30.20
CA LYS A 22 11.41 -4.99 28.79
C LYS A 22 10.39 -4.17 28.02
N VAL A 23 9.09 -4.49 28.14
CA VAL A 23 8.05 -3.70 27.46
C VAL A 23 7.98 -2.28 28.01
N GLN A 24 8.06 -2.08 29.33
CA GLN A 24 8.02 -0.75 29.93
C GLN A 24 9.21 0.13 29.53
N SER A 25 10.41 -0.45 29.48
CA SER A 25 11.64 0.25 29.11
C SER A 25 11.80 0.46 27.59
N ALA A 26 11.11 -0.32 26.76
CA ALA A 26 11.21 -0.25 25.30
C ALA A 26 11.05 1.17 24.75
N ALA A 27 11.97 1.60 23.93
CA ALA A 27 11.95 2.87 23.23
C ALA A 27 12.76 2.69 21.95
N PHE A 28 12.17 3.03 20.81
CA PHE A 28 12.79 2.77 19.51
C PHE A 28 12.82 4.02 18.66
N GLU A 29 13.84 4.11 17.81
CA GLU A 29 13.98 5.18 16.81
C GLU A 29 13.60 4.66 15.41
N ASP A 30 13.76 3.35 15.15
CA ASP A 30 13.36 2.69 13.91
C ASP A 30 12.21 1.70 14.15
N ILE A 31 11.25 1.69 13.22
CA ILE A 31 10.14 0.73 13.22
C ILE A 31 10.60 -0.69 12.96
N GLU A 32 11.73 -0.90 12.26
CA GLU A 32 12.29 -2.24 12.07
C GLU A 32 12.74 -2.87 13.41
N ASP A 33 13.26 -2.06 14.34
CA ASP A 33 13.61 -2.54 15.69
C ASP A 33 12.36 -2.93 16.49
N VAL A 34 11.25 -2.23 16.29
CA VAL A 34 9.95 -2.62 16.85
C VAL A 34 9.52 -3.97 16.31
N LEU A 35 9.73 -4.27 15.02
CA LEU A 35 9.39 -5.58 14.45
C LEU A 35 10.19 -6.70 15.13
N ILE A 36 11.50 -6.50 15.27
CA ILE A 36 12.40 -7.47 15.92
C ILE A 36 11.97 -7.68 17.38
N PHE A 37 11.65 -6.60 18.09
CA PHE A 37 11.20 -6.68 19.47
C PHE A 37 9.86 -7.42 19.60
N VAL A 38 8.88 -7.12 18.74
CA VAL A 38 7.57 -7.78 18.76
C VAL A 38 7.71 -9.26 18.44
N ASP A 39 8.53 -9.64 17.46
CA ASP A 39 8.76 -11.05 17.13
C ASP A 39 9.42 -11.82 18.29
N TRP A 40 10.38 -11.19 18.96
CA TRP A 40 10.96 -11.74 20.18
C TRP A 40 9.90 -11.86 21.28
N LEU A 41 9.14 -10.80 21.54
CA LEU A 41 8.15 -10.77 22.62
C LEU A 41 7.06 -11.83 22.42
N ASP A 42 6.52 -11.94 21.21
CA ASP A 42 5.49 -12.92 20.87
C ASP A 42 6.04 -14.35 20.98
N LYS A 43 7.31 -14.57 20.64
CA LYS A 43 7.98 -15.86 20.86
C LYS A 43 8.12 -16.19 22.35
N GLU A 44 8.55 -15.24 23.18
CA GLU A 44 8.64 -15.45 24.62
C GLU A 44 7.27 -15.74 25.25
N LEU A 45 6.24 -14.98 24.86
CA LEU A 45 4.88 -15.15 25.37
C LEU A 45 4.22 -16.45 24.90
N SER A 46 4.62 -16.98 23.73
CA SER A 46 4.15 -18.29 23.24
C SER A 46 4.53 -19.46 24.15
N THR A 47 5.46 -19.26 25.09
CA THR A 47 5.84 -20.27 26.11
C THR A 47 4.83 -20.38 27.26
N LEU A 48 3.88 -19.45 27.36
CA LEU A 48 2.80 -19.48 28.34
C LEU A 48 1.65 -20.35 27.83
N SER A 49 0.96 -21.04 28.74
CA SER A 49 -0.17 -21.92 28.39
C SER A 49 -1.39 -21.16 27.86
N ASP A 50 -1.67 -19.99 28.43
CA ASP A 50 -2.67 -19.03 27.95
C ASP A 50 -2.15 -17.62 28.26
N GLU A 51 -1.60 -16.94 27.26
CA GLU A 51 -0.98 -15.61 27.40
C GLU A 51 -1.92 -14.63 28.14
N ARG A 52 -3.16 -14.47 27.67
CA ARG A 52 -4.09 -13.49 28.22
C ARG A 52 -4.51 -13.82 29.64
N ALA A 53 -4.78 -15.09 29.93
CA ALA A 53 -5.19 -15.50 31.26
C ALA A 53 -4.04 -15.38 32.27
N VAL A 54 -2.81 -15.77 31.89
CA VAL A 54 -1.63 -15.68 32.76
C VAL A 54 -1.27 -14.22 33.01
N LEU A 55 -1.18 -13.39 31.96
CA LEU A 55 -0.76 -11.99 32.08
C LEU A 55 -1.72 -11.14 32.92
N LYS A 56 -3.00 -11.52 33.00
CA LYS A 56 -4.01 -10.86 33.86
C LYS A 56 -3.67 -10.90 35.35
N HIS A 57 -2.82 -11.85 35.78
CA HIS A 57 -2.36 -11.95 37.16
C HIS A 57 -1.15 -11.04 37.47
N PHE A 58 -0.61 -10.35 36.47
CA PHE A 58 0.55 -9.47 36.60
C PHE A 58 0.19 -8.04 36.19
N ASN A 59 1.04 -7.08 36.56
CA ASN A 59 0.93 -5.68 36.12
C ASN A 59 1.43 -5.50 34.68
N TRP A 60 0.87 -6.28 33.76
CA TRP A 60 1.25 -6.28 32.35
C TRP A 60 0.96 -4.91 31.71
N PRO A 61 1.93 -4.27 31.02
CA PRO A 61 1.74 -2.98 30.35
C PRO A 61 0.96 -3.14 29.04
N GLU A 62 -0.29 -3.62 29.12
CA GLU A 62 -1.15 -4.01 28.00
C GLU A 62 -1.23 -2.93 26.92
N LYS A 63 -1.52 -1.68 27.30
CA LYS A 63 -1.59 -0.55 26.36
C LYS A 63 -0.34 -0.41 25.49
N LYS A 64 0.85 -0.58 26.08
CA LYS A 64 2.13 -0.40 25.35
C LYS A 64 2.46 -1.63 24.51
N ALA A 65 2.21 -2.83 25.04
CA ALA A 65 2.38 -4.08 24.30
C ALA A 65 1.48 -4.11 23.06
N ASP A 66 0.21 -3.74 23.20
CA ASP A 66 -0.75 -3.70 22.11
C ASP A 66 -0.37 -2.64 21.07
N ALA A 67 0.05 -1.45 21.51
CA ALA A 67 0.52 -0.41 20.59
C ALA A 67 1.76 -0.86 19.78
N LEU A 68 2.71 -1.58 20.40
CA LEU A 68 3.88 -2.14 19.70
C LEU A 68 3.45 -3.16 18.64
N ARG A 69 2.55 -4.08 19.00
CA ARG A 69 2.02 -5.09 18.08
C ARG A 69 1.21 -4.48 16.94
N GLU A 70 0.37 -3.48 17.23
CA GLU A 70 -0.41 -2.76 16.23
C GLU A 70 0.50 -2.02 15.24
N ALA A 71 1.51 -1.28 15.74
CA ALA A 71 2.47 -0.59 14.90
C ALA A 71 3.25 -1.56 14.00
N ALA A 72 3.72 -2.68 14.58
CA ALA A 72 4.42 -3.72 13.83
C ALA A 72 3.54 -4.35 12.74
N PHE A 73 2.27 -4.64 13.06
CA PHE A 73 1.31 -5.19 12.11
C PHE A 73 1.04 -4.23 10.95
N GLU A 74 0.70 -2.97 11.23
CA GLU A 74 0.36 -1.98 10.19
C GLU A 74 1.56 -1.72 9.27
N TYR A 75 2.77 -1.59 9.83
CA TYR A 75 3.97 -1.40 9.03
C TYR A 75 4.27 -2.63 8.15
N ARG A 76 4.17 -3.85 8.70
CA ARG A 76 4.35 -5.09 7.94
C ARG A 76 3.34 -5.24 6.80
N ASP A 77 2.08 -4.89 7.04
CA ASP A 77 1.04 -4.98 6.02
C ASP A 77 1.35 -4.07 4.83
N LEU A 78 1.73 -2.81 5.10
CA LEU A 78 2.13 -1.87 4.06
C LEU A 78 3.41 -2.31 3.35
N LYS A 79 4.44 -2.73 4.09
CA LYS A 79 5.72 -3.18 3.53
C LYS A 79 5.55 -4.40 2.63
N ARG A 80 4.71 -5.37 3.03
CA ARG A 80 4.37 -6.55 2.22
C ARG A 80 3.70 -6.15 0.91
N LEU A 81 2.71 -5.25 0.98
CA LEU A 81 1.97 -4.82 -0.21
C LEU A 81 2.85 -3.99 -1.16
N GLU A 82 3.70 -3.13 -0.61
CA GLU A 82 4.71 -2.40 -1.37
C GLU A 82 5.68 -3.36 -2.07
N ASN A 83 6.17 -4.40 -1.37
CA ASN A 83 7.01 -5.44 -1.96
C ASN A 83 6.30 -6.26 -3.06
N GLU A 84 5.03 -6.64 -2.86
CA GLU A 84 4.21 -7.31 -3.90
C GLU A 84 4.14 -6.44 -5.17
N ALA A 85 3.95 -5.13 -5.00
CA ALA A 85 3.89 -4.19 -6.11
C ALA A 85 5.26 -3.89 -6.74
N SER A 86 6.30 -3.75 -5.93
CA SER A 86 7.67 -3.50 -6.35
C SER A 86 8.34 -4.71 -7.00
N SER A 87 7.81 -5.91 -6.81
CA SER A 87 8.25 -7.12 -7.52
C SER A 87 7.38 -7.46 -8.73
N PHE A 88 6.34 -6.67 -9.04
CA PHE A 88 5.48 -6.92 -10.18
C PHE A 88 6.25 -6.80 -11.50
N VAL A 89 6.17 -7.85 -12.31
CA VAL A 89 6.78 -7.96 -13.64
C VAL A 89 5.70 -8.31 -14.67
N ASP A 90 5.79 -7.71 -15.86
CA ASP A 90 4.94 -8.07 -17.00
C ASP A 90 5.31 -9.45 -17.54
N ASP A 91 4.43 -10.42 -17.28
CA ASP A 91 4.52 -11.76 -17.85
C ASP A 91 3.91 -11.75 -19.26
N ILE A 92 4.78 -11.80 -20.27
CA ILE A 92 4.31 -11.69 -21.66
C ILE A 92 3.56 -12.95 -22.14
N SER A 93 3.67 -14.06 -21.41
CA SER A 93 3.01 -15.33 -21.77
C SER A 93 1.50 -15.34 -21.52
N ILE A 94 0.99 -14.45 -20.66
CA ILE A 94 -0.45 -14.36 -20.36
C ILE A 94 -1.17 -13.39 -21.30
N THR A 95 -2.49 -13.54 -21.39
CA THR A 95 -3.33 -12.61 -22.18
C THR A 95 -3.31 -11.21 -21.57
N TRP A 96 -3.44 -10.19 -22.41
CA TRP A 96 -3.46 -8.81 -21.96
C TRP A 96 -4.61 -8.54 -20.99
N GLU A 97 -5.79 -9.14 -21.17
CA GLU A 97 -6.91 -8.96 -20.24
C GLU A 97 -6.57 -9.48 -18.85
N THR A 98 -5.91 -10.64 -18.79
CA THR A 98 -5.47 -11.25 -17.54
C THR A 98 -4.43 -10.39 -16.85
N PHE A 99 -3.46 -9.87 -17.61
CA PHE A 99 -2.46 -8.94 -17.11
C PHE A 99 -3.10 -7.66 -16.55
N LEU A 100 -3.95 -6.97 -17.34
CA LEU A 100 -4.57 -5.71 -16.94
C LEU A 100 -5.45 -5.89 -15.70
N LYS A 101 -6.14 -7.03 -15.59
CA LYS A 101 -6.92 -7.37 -14.39
C LYS A 101 -6.03 -7.53 -13.16
N LYS A 102 -4.92 -8.26 -13.26
CA LYS A 102 -3.97 -8.48 -12.14
C LYS A 102 -3.42 -7.15 -11.60
N ILE A 103 -2.90 -6.31 -12.50
CA ILE A 103 -2.31 -5.02 -12.10
C ILE A 103 -3.37 -4.04 -11.58
N THR A 104 -4.61 -4.09 -12.09
CA THR A 104 -5.72 -3.28 -11.58
C THR A 104 -6.10 -3.70 -10.16
N ILE A 105 -6.18 -5.00 -9.88
CA ILE A 105 -6.44 -5.50 -8.53
C ILE A 105 -5.34 -5.05 -7.56
N LEU A 106 -4.07 -5.13 -7.99
CA LEU A 106 -2.94 -4.70 -7.17
C LEU A 106 -2.99 -3.19 -6.88
N MET A 107 -3.30 -2.36 -7.88
CA MET A 107 -3.53 -0.93 -7.68
C MET A 107 -4.69 -0.64 -6.73
N ASP A 108 -5.82 -1.35 -6.87
CA ASP A 108 -6.96 -1.22 -5.96
C ASP A 108 -6.58 -1.55 -4.51
N LYS A 109 -5.74 -2.57 -4.29
CA LYS A 109 -5.21 -2.91 -2.96
C LYS A 109 -4.36 -1.78 -2.40
N LEU A 110 -3.44 -1.21 -3.19
CA LEU A 110 -2.56 -0.11 -2.77
C LEU A 110 -3.38 1.12 -2.36
N GLU A 111 -4.34 1.53 -3.18
CA GLU A 111 -5.20 2.68 -2.88
C GLU A 111 -6.02 2.46 -1.60
N LYS A 112 -6.67 1.30 -1.47
CA LYS A 112 -7.47 0.97 -0.28
C LYS A 112 -6.61 0.92 0.98
N SER A 113 -5.41 0.35 0.88
CA SER A 113 -4.47 0.25 2.01
C SER A 113 -4.03 1.63 2.48
N ILE A 114 -3.64 2.53 1.57
CA ILE A 114 -3.30 3.91 1.92
C ILE A 114 -4.49 4.68 2.50
N GLN A 115 -5.69 4.52 1.95
CA GLN A 115 -6.90 5.14 2.51
C GLN A 115 -7.20 4.65 3.93
N ARG A 116 -7.06 3.35 4.20
CA ARG A 116 -7.19 2.77 5.55
C ARG A 116 -6.12 3.34 6.48
N PHE A 117 -4.89 3.37 6.01
CA PHE A 117 -3.73 3.82 6.78
C PHE A 117 -3.83 5.29 7.18
N ILE A 118 -4.23 6.18 6.28
CA ILE A 118 -4.40 7.61 6.58
C ILE A 118 -5.42 7.80 7.72
N LYS A 119 -6.55 7.08 7.68
CA LYS A 119 -7.56 7.14 8.75
C LYS A 119 -7.02 6.64 10.09
N LEU A 120 -6.24 5.56 10.08
CA LEU A 120 -5.60 5.02 11.28
C LEU A 120 -4.59 6.01 11.86
N ARG A 121 -3.75 6.59 10.99
CA ARG A 121 -2.71 7.56 11.37
C ARG A 121 -3.28 8.73 12.17
N ASP A 122 -4.42 9.28 11.75
CA ASP A 122 -5.03 10.45 12.40
C ASP A 122 -5.38 10.21 13.88
N GLY A 123 -5.65 8.96 14.28
CA GLY A 123 -5.91 8.58 15.68
C GLY A 123 -4.74 7.93 16.41
N ALA A 124 -3.86 7.20 15.71
CA ALA A 124 -2.85 6.34 16.32
C ALA A 124 -1.54 7.07 16.67
N VAL A 125 -1.16 8.13 15.95
CA VAL A 125 0.17 8.76 16.08
C VAL A 125 0.46 9.23 17.51
N LEU A 126 -0.52 9.85 18.19
CA LEU A 126 -0.33 10.32 19.57
C LEU A 126 -0.16 9.15 20.55
N SER A 127 -0.90 8.05 20.35
CA SER A 127 -0.79 6.84 21.16
C SER A 127 0.59 6.20 21.00
N PHE A 128 1.06 6.06 19.76
CA PHE A 128 2.37 5.50 19.43
C PHE A 128 3.51 6.33 20.01
N LYS A 129 3.46 7.66 19.86
CA LYS A 129 4.44 8.57 20.48
C LYS A 129 4.45 8.45 22.01
N GLY A 130 3.27 8.38 22.64
CA GLY A 130 3.15 8.15 24.09
C GLY A 130 3.76 6.82 24.54
N CYS A 131 3.79 5.82 23.66
CA CYS A 131 4.41 4.52 23.88
C CYS A 131 5.89 4.46 23.43
N LYS A 132 6.50 5.59 23.04
CA LYS A 132 7.87 5.67 22.49
C LYS A 132 8.09 4.79 21.25
N ILE A 133 7.07 4.71 20.41
CA ILE A 133 7.10 4.01 19.12
C ILE A 133 7.39 5.06 18.02
N PRO A 134 8.34 4.80 17.11
CA PRO A 134 8.67 5.74 16.04
C PRO A 134 7.50 5.89 15.08
N THR A 135 7.29 7.12 14.60
CA THR A 135 6.15 7.48 13.72
C THR A 135 6.59 8.09 12.40
N ASP A 136 7.90 8.19 12.13
CA ASP A 136 8.44 8.78 10.90
C ASP A 136 8.02 7.99 9.65
N TRP A 137 7.89 6.67 9.77
CA TRP A 137 7.37 5.81 8.70
C TRP A 137 5.91 6.13 8.33
N MET A 138 5.16 6.81 9.22
CA MET A 138 3.76 7.21 9.00
C MET A 138 3.61 8.57 8.32
N LEU A 139 4.69 9.33 8.18
CA LEU A 139 4.69 10.60 7.46
C LEU A 139 4.38 10.37 5.98
N ASP A 140 3.93 11.42 5.29
CA ASP A 140 3.70 11.34 3.84
C ASP A 140 4.99 11.03 3.06
N SER A 141 6.16 11.40 3.61
CA SER A 141 7.48 11.04 3.10
C SER A 141 7.90 9.60 3.41
N GLY A 142 7.22 8.92 4.33
CA GLY A 142 7.49 7.55 4.77
C GLY A 142 6.91 6.50 3.84
N MET A 143 6.15 5.54 4.37
CA MET A 143 5.62 4.42 3.58
C MET A 143 4.61 4.86 2.51
N VAL A 144 3.91 5.98 2.72
CA VAL A 144 2.99 6.57 1.74
C VAL A 144 3.72 6.95 0.45
N SER A 145 4.90 7.59 0.56
CA SER A 145 5.69 7.98 -0.62
C SER A 145 6.18 6.76 -1.41
N LYS A 146 6.64 5.71 -0.72
CA LYS A 146 7.10 4.46 -1.33
C LYS A 146 5.99 3.79 -2.14
N ILE A 147 4.82 3.63 -1.54
CA ILE A 147 3.65 3.06 -2.22
C ILE A 147 3.23 3.90 -3.43
N LYS A 148 3.20 5.24 -3.29
CA LYS A 148 2.87 6.14 -4.41
C LYS A 148 3.88 6.00 -5.56
N LEU A 149 5.17 5.94 -5.26
CA LEU A 149 6.21 5.74 -6.27
C LEU A 149 6.06 4.40 -6.98
N THR A 150 5.81 3.33 -6.23
CA THR A 150 5.57 1.99 -6.81
C THR A 150 4.31 1.97 -7.68
N SER A 151 3.26 2.70 -7.30
CA SER A 151 2.08 2.89 -8.14
C SER A 151 2.38 3.59 -9.47
N VAL A 152 3.23 4.62 -9.48
CA VAL A 152 3.69 5.27 -10.73
C VAL A 152 4.39 4.25 -11.63
N ARG A 153 5.25 3.39 -11.06
CA ARG A 153 5.90 2.30 -11.80
C ARG A 153 4.90 1.32 -12.39
N LEU A 154 3.87 0.94 -11.64
CA LEU A 154 2.80 0.07 -12.14
C LEU A 154 2.03 0.74 -13.29
N ALA A 155 1.75 2.04 -13.21
CA ALA A 155 1.14 2.78 -14.33
C ALA A 155 1.98 2.73 -15.60
N LYS A 156 3.30 2.90 -15.48
CA LYS A 156 4.20 2.76 -16.62
C LYS A 156 4.13 1.36 -17.23
N VAL A 157 4.23 0.32 -16.42
CA VAL A 157 4.14 -1.08 -16.85
C VAL A 157 2.79 -1.36 -17.53
N TYR A 158 1.69 -0.86 -16.97
CA TYR A 158 0.36 -0.93 -17.57
C TYR A 158 0.32 -0.30 -18.97
N MET A 159 0.77 0.95 -19.09
CA MET A 159 0.71 1.72 -20.33
C MET A 159 1.60 1.13 -21.42
N ASN A 160 2.76 0.60 -21.05
CA ASN A 160 3.65 -0.11 -21.97
C ASN A 160 2.98 -1.37 -22.51
N ARG A 161 2.34 -2.16 -21.64
CA ARG A 161 1.60 -3.35 -22.10
C ARG A 161 0.47 -2.98 -23.05
N VAL A 162 -0.34 -1.99 -22.68
CA VAL A 162 -1.41 -1.48 -23.54
C VAL A 162 -0.86 -1.04 -24.90
N SER A 163 0.24 -0.30 -24.92
CA SER A 163 0.86 0.18 -26.16
C SER A 163 1.39 -0.96 -27.04
N MET A 164 1.96 -2.01 -26.43
CA MET A 164 2.41 -3.20 -27.15
C MET A 164 1.24 -3.92 -27.83
N GLU A 165 0.13 -4.09 -27.12
CA GLU A 165 -1.08 -4.72 -27.67
C GLU A 165 -1.73 -3.87 -28.76
N LEU A 166 -1.77 -2.54 -28.59
CA LEU A 166 -2.27 -1.64 -29.64
C LEU A 166 -1.43 -1.74 -30.93
N ASN A 167 -0.13 -2.01 -30.82
CA ASN A 167 0.77 -2.17 -31.97
C ASN A 167 0.70 -3.58 -32.59
N SER A 168 0.26 -4.60 -31.85
CA SER A 168 0.17 -6.00 -32.33
C SER A 168 -1.14 -6.27 -33.11
N VAL A 169 -2.21 -5.54 -32.80
CA VAL A 169 -3.51 -5.66 -33.48
C VAL A 169 -3.41 -5.12 -34.91
N ARG A 170 -3.65 -5.99 -35.91
CA ARG A 170 -3.76 -5.57 -37.31
C ARG A 170 -4.98 -4.65 -37.48
N LEU A 171 -4.80 -3.51 -38.14
CA LEU A 171 -5.78 -2.43 -38.37
C LEU A 171 -7.15 -2.86 -38.98
N SER A 172 -7.30 -4.11 -39.40
CA SER A 172 -8.44 -4.59 -40.20
C SER A 172 -9.63 -5.12 -39.40
N GLU A 173 -9.52 -5.38 -38.08
CA GLU A 173 -10.53 -6.23 -37.40
C GLU A 173 -11.28 -5.67 -36.19
N LYS A 174 -11.00 -4.50 -35.59
CA LYS A 174 -11.90 -3.89 -34.57
C LYS A 174 -11.45 -2.51 -34.06
N ASP A 175 -11.92 -1.45 -34.69
CA ASP A 175 -11.77 -0.07 -34.17
C ASP A 175 -12.31 0.08 -32.73
N SER A 176 -13.39 -0.63 -32.40
CA SER A 176 -14.00 -0.59 -31.07
C SER A 176 -13.13 -1.22 -29.97
N MET A 177 -12.37 -2.28 -30.27
CA MET A 177 -11.46 -2.90 -29.30
C MET A 177 -10.26 -2.00 -29.04
N HIS A 178 -9.71 -1.40 -30.10
CA HIS A 178 -8.59 -0.46 -30.00
C HIS A 178 -8.99 0.77 -29.17
N GLU A 179 -10.17 1.36 -29.43
CA GLU A 179 -10.70 2.49 -28.65
C GLU A 179 -10.90 2.12 -27.17
N ALA A 180 -11.49 0.94 -26.88
CA ALA A 180 -11.68 0.47 -25.52
C ALA A 180 -10.35 0.29 -24.76
N LEU A 181 -9.33 -0.24 -25.43
CA LEU A 181 -8.01 -0.49 -24.85
C LEU A 181 -7.27 0.82 -24.55
N VAL A 182 -7.31 1.81 -25.47
CA VAL A 182 -6.79 3.15 -25.20
C VAL A 182 -7.54 3.80 -24.03
N CYS A 183 -8.88 3.73 -24.01
CA CYS A 183 -9.69 4.28 -22.93
C CYS A 183 -9.34 3.67 -21.56
N HIS A 184 -9.13 2.35 -21.49
CA HIS A 184 -8.71 1.68 -20.27
C HIS A 184 -7.35 2.19 -19.77
N GLY A 185 -6.35 2.27 -20.65
CA GLY A 185 -5.03 2.74 -20.24
C GLY A 185 -5.01 4.22 -19.84
N VAL A 186 -5.74 5.09 -20.53
CA VAL A 186 -5.84 6.51 -20.14
C VAL A 186 -6.55 6.66 -18.79
N ARG A 187 -7.65 5.93 -18.55
CA ARG A 187 -8.38 5.97 -17.27
C ARG A 187 -7.53 5.44 -16.12
N PHE A 188 -6.81 4.34 -16.34
CA PHE A 188 -5.90 3.76 -15.36
C PHE A 188 -4.76 4.72 -15.00
N ALA A 189 -4.11 5.30 -16.02
CA ALA A 189 -3.03 6.25 -15.83
C ALA A 189 -3.52 7.51 -15.12
N TYR A 190 -4.65 8.09 -15.54
CA TYR A 190 -5.20 9.27 -14.88
C TYR A 190 -5.53 9.02 -13.41
N ARG A 191 -6.19 7.89 -13.09
CA ARG A 191 -6.47 7.49 -11.70
C ARG A 191 -5.19 7.38 -10.89
N THR A 192 -4.17 6.72 -11.43
CA THR A 192 -2.89 6.52 -10.74
C THR A 192 -2.15 7.85 -10.54
N HIS A 193 -2.20 8.75 -11.53
CA HIS A 193 -1.64 10.09 -11.41
C HIS A 193 -2.30 10.89 -10.28
N GLN A 194 -3.64 10.86 -10.18
CA GLN A 194 -4.37 11.53 -9.09
C GLN A 194 -4.02 10.93 -7.72
N PHE A 195 -3.90 9.61 -7.64
CA PHE A 195 -3.51 8.91 -6.41
C PHE A 195 -2.08 9.25 -5.98
N ALA A 196 -1.11 9.16 -6.89
CA ALA A 196 0.30 9.38 -6.62
C ALA A 196 0.66 10.86 -6.44
N GLY A 197 -0.16 11.78 -7.00
CA GLY A 197 0.11 13.21 -7.00
C GLY A 197 1.03 13.65 -8.15
N GLY A 198 1.17 12.84 -9.21
CA GLY A 198 2.04 13.11 -10.34
C GLY A 198 2.69 11.86 -10.93
N PHE A 199 3.37 12.04 -12.05
CA PHE A 199 4.24 11.04 -12.68
C PHE A 199 5.66 11.57 -12.83
N ASP A 200 6.64 10.66 -12.85
CA ASP A 200 7.98 10.97 -13.32
C ASP A 200 7.98 11.24 -14.84
N SER A 201 9.09 11.78 -15.36
CA SER A 201 9.20 12.18 -16.76
C SER A 201 8.95 11.03 -17.75
N GLU A 202 9.38 9.83 -17.41
CA GLU A 202 9.28 8.67 -18.29
C GLU A 202 7.85 8.13 -18.34
N THR A 203 7.20 8.06 -17.18
CA THR A 203 5.81 7.64 -17.04
C THR A 203 4.87 8.68 -17.65
N MET A 204 5.18 9.98 -17.51
CA MET A 204 4.44 11.04 -18.20
C MET A 204 4.55 10.92 -19.72
N CYS A 205 5.74 10.62 -20.25
CA CYS A 205 5.93 10.37 -21.68
C CYS A 205 5.01 9.24 -22.19
N ALA A 206 5.03 8.09 -21.50
CA ALA A 206 4.16 6.95 -21.84
C ALA A 206 2.67 7.32 -21.78
N PHE A 207 2.26 8.14 -20.80
CA PHE A 207 0.89 8.62 -20.70
C PHE A 207 0.49 9.53 -21.86
N GLU A 208 1.36 10.45 -22.26
CA GLU A 208 1.11 11.34 -23.40
C GLU A 208 1.04 10.59 -24.73
N GLU A 209 1.91 9.60 -24.93
CA GLU A 209 1.87 8.72 -26.11
C GLU A 209 0.54 7.98 -26.20
N LEU A 210 0.06 7.42 -25.09
CA LEU A 210 -1.22 6.74 -25.05
C LEU A 210 -2.38 7.72 -25.30
N ARG A 211 -2.33 8.91 -24.71
CA ARG A 211 -3.37 9.95 -24.87
C ARG A 211 -3.49 10.41 -26.33
N LYS A 212 -2.38 10.50 -27.07
CA LYS A 212 -2.37 10.87 -28.51
C LYS A 212 -3.10 9.85 -29.39
N ARG A 213 -3.28 8.61 -28.91
CA ARG A 213 -4.00 7.55 -29.62
C ARG A 213 -5.52 7.59 -29.40
N LEU A 214 -6.02 8.48 -28.53
CA LEU A 214 -7.46 8.69 -28.39
C LEU A 214 -8.01 9.31 -29.67
N PRO A 215 -9.14 8.81 -30.20
CA PRO A 215 -9.83 9.51 -31.28
C PRO A 215 -10.23 10.90 -30.79
N VAL A 216 -9.93 11.94 -31.57
CA VAL A 216 -10.37 13.31 -31.30
C VAL A 216 -11.87 13.38 -31.54
N ARG A 217 -12.67 12.89 -30.59
CA ARG A 217 -14.12 13.02 -30.67
C ARG A 217 -14.51 14.41 -30.17
N GLY A 218 -14.50 15.38 -31.08
CA GLY A 218 -15.19 16.67 -30.88
C GLY A 218 -14.35 17.95 -30.98
N ARG A 219 -13.55 18.15 -32.04
CA ARG A 219 -13.35 19.50 -32.57
C ARG A 219 -14.30 19.66 -33.75
N ASN A 220 -15.52 20.17 -33.49
CA ASN A 220 -16.42 20.58 -34.56
C ASN A 220 -15.67 21.62 -35.42
N PRO A 221 -15.53 21.43 -36.74
CA PRO A 221 -14.94 22.44 -37.63
C PRO A 221 -15.81 23.70 -37.80
N ARG A 222 -16.89 23.85 -37.03
CA ARG A 222 -17.87 24.93 -37.16
C ARG A 222 -17.67 26.10 -36.19
N ASP A 223 -16.74 26.00 -35.26
CA ASP A 223 -16.43 27.11 -34.33
C ASP A 223 -15.23 27.96 -34.78
N LEU A 224 -14.75 27.78 -36.01
CA LEU A 224 -13.88 28.73 -36.70
C LEU A 224 -14.60 29.25 -37.95
N GLN A 225 -15.47 30.24 -37.79
CA GLN A 225 -15.49 31.35 -38.74
C GLN A 225 -15.69 32.70 -38.05
N PRO A 226 -15.04 33.77 -38.58
CA PRO A 226 -14.84 35.05 -37.93
C PRO A 226 -16.09 35.93 -38.08
N GLY A 227 -16.31 36.82 -37.11
CA GLY A 227 -17.37 37.82 -37.17
C GLY A 227 -17.31 38.64 -38.46
N ALA A 228 -18.41 38.62 -39.21
CA ALA A 228 -18.73 39.65 -40.19
C ALA A 228 -19.39 40.80 -39.44
N LEU A 229 -18.59 41.83 -39.14
CA LEU A 229 -19.07 43.20 -38.93
C LEU A 229 -19.31 43.84 -40.29
N GLN A 230 -20.45 44.53 -40.41
CA GLN A 230 -20.92 45.50 -41.43
C GLN A 230 -22.33 45.07 -41.89
N THR A 231 -23.39 45.87 -41.77
CA THR A 231 -23.55 47.33 -41.63
C THR A 231 -24.76 47.66 -40.77
#